data_AF-C3R199-F1
#
_entry.id   AF-C3R199-F1
#
_cell.length_a   1.000
_cell.length_b   1.000
_cell.length_c   1.000
_cell.angle_alpha   90.00
_cell.angle_beta   90.00
_cell.angle_gamma   90.00
#
_symmetry.space_group_name_H-M   'P 1'
#
loop_
_entity.id
_entity.type
_entity.pdbx_description
1 polymer ?
#
loop_
_entity_poly.entity_id
_entity_poly.type
_entity_poly.pdbx_seq_one_letter_code
_entity_poly.pdbx_strand_id
1 'polypeptide(L)'
;MKQKNPELILHFFVAQDSKGKPRQLEIHLIPEKEVSMANQRFTEYLRRQREMYKLSLVQSHLPDLDLCRYQFPSGVTCPDIRPFDKDNSLVPKFISENGGSMQNNVPLRGLEYLYSRDAEKSLPMLVSSGLADHLLVQPEAKRFALAQNTLHDDPSETLTAVETAKGVLLFEYSGYGKMCCHSYMQHLADHFFITDEDKPEFVNLYKLANPNVEAIKAFQTSTNPFSLYTNDFIPDKAQYLDAAILRNARLDRSHRIEPTFDAYDKFASSYGTVTSIANAQILRLLSLQETAGIYGIDYITGQIPFMHKNSFNSQFNALQNIPAENKGEQEKVKALIRDQAAYILKRDYGISPDNRQNREIEPVISIQTPKGAVYLPATDEGAVYKQCYLQYLADRFFTPEVQALERIREFYISNPNHSTEHYMQKHLSFFQSNPFYGELAKMPLYPIEQSELLKKGGYPIEPTYHAFKQFTEDYHLSITSKNAEIFNLLFIREYGLPTDFNSNESYREFAYKGDFKPLDQEMSELQSQKGYSEKAFYNIQNRQQQLADRILGLAYKLTCPPLQLTGSAASEKKKAVPRRNKSHNPRI
;
A
#
# COMPACT_ATOMS: atom_id res chain seq x y z
N MET A 1 -63.03 -28.85 -6.00
CA MET A 1 -61.68 -29.34 -5.66
C MET A 1 -60.91 -28.18 -5.05
N LYS A 2 -60.61 -28.22 -3.75
CA LYS A 2 -59.71 -27.24 -3.13
C LYS A 2 -58.30 -27.51 -3.65
N GLN A 3 -57.73 -26.60 -4.44
CA GLN A 3 -56.30 -26.59 -4.73
C GLN A 3 -55.58 -26.61 -3.38
N LYS A 4 -54.95 -27.74 -3.03
CA LYS A 4 -53.98 -27.79 -1.95
C LYS A 4 -52.87 -26.81 -2.36
N ASN A 5 -52.62 -25.78 -1.55
CA ASN A 5 -51.40 -24.99 -1.68
C ASN A 5 -50.21 -25.95 -1.77
N PRO A 6 -49.23 -25.71 -2.66
CA PRO A 6 -48.04 -26.55 -2.70
C PRO A 6 -47.36 -26.51 -1.34
N GLU A 7 -47.12 -27.67 -0.75
CA GLU A 7 -46.30 -27.76 0.47
C GLU A 7 -44.90 -27.30 0.11
N LEU A 8 -44.51 -26.14 0.66
CA LEU A 8 -43.20 -25.54 0.48
C LEU A 8 -42.25 -26.14 1.51
N ILE A 9 -41.10 -26.60 1.03
CA ILE A 9 -40.01 -27.12 1.82
C ILE A 9 -38.93 -26.06 1.94
N LEU A 10 -38.45 -25.87 3.17
CA LEU A 10 -37.33 -24.99 3.47
C LEU A 10 -36.01 -25.69 3.08
N HIS A 11 -35.13 -24.93 2.42
CA HIS A 11 -33.78 -25.35 2.09
C HIS A 11 -32.78 -24.28 2.52
N PHE A 12 -31.68 -24.70 3.14
CA PHE A 12 -30.52 -23.86 3.41
C PHE A 12 -29.36 -24.29 2.53
N PHE A 13 -28.75 -23.35 1.82
CA PHE A 13 -27.47 -23.54 1.16
C PHE A 13 -26.40 -22.81 1.99
N VAL A 14 -25.41 -23.55 2.47
CA VAL A 14 -24.45 -23.05 3.45
C VAL A 14 -23.03 -23.32 2.95
N ALA A 15 -22.20 -22.27 2.95
CA ALA A 15 -20.76 -22.42 2.82
C ALA A 15 -20.19 -22.47 4.24
N GLN A 16 -19.54 -23.56 4.62
CA GLN A 16 -19.01 -23.75 5.97
C GLN A 16 -17.56 -24.23 5.94
N ASP A 17 -16.79 -23.84 6.96
CA ASP A 17 -15.42 -24.32 7.14
C ASP A 17 -15.38 -25.74 7.73
N SER A 18 -14.17 -26.30 7.87
CA SER A 18 -13.95 -27.63 8.45
C SER A 18 -14.42 -27.80 9.90
N LYS A 19 -14.75 -26.70 10.60
CA LYS A 19 -15.34 -26.71 11.95
C LYS A 19 -16.86 -26.54 11.91
N GLY A 20 -17.46 -26.45 10.73
CA GLY A 20 -18.90 -26.23 10.54
C GLY A 20 -19.33 -24.79 10.78
N LYS A 21 -18.41 -23.82 10.84
CA LYS A 21 -18.77 -22.41 11.01
C LYS A 21 -19.27 -21.85 9.67
N PRO A 22 -20.49 -21.27 9.62
CA PRO A 22 -21.03 -20.74 8.38
C PRO A 22 -20.30 -19.45 7.97
N ARG A 23 -19.94 -19.36 6.69
CA ARG A 23 -19.41 -18.16 6.02
C ARG A 23 -20.46 -17.44 5.18
N GLN A 24 -21.40 -18.19 4.61
CA GLN A 24 -22.53 -17.66 3.86
C GLN A 24 -23.73 -18.59 3.95
N LEU A 25 -24.94 -18.02 3.87
CA LEU A 25 -26.23 -18.70 3.95
C LEU A 25 -27.19 -18.16 2.88
N GLU A 26 -27.76 -19.02 2.05
CA GLU A 26 -28.93 -18.72 1.24
C GLU A 26 -30.13 -19.54 1.73
N ILE A 27 -31.30 -18.91 1.81
CA ILE A 27 -32.55 -19.54 2.25
C ILE A 27 -33.53 -19.60 1.08
N HIS A 28 -34.09 -20.78 0.84
CA HIS A 28 -35.06 -20.99 -0.22
C HIS A 28 -36.29 -21.74 0.27
N LEU A 29 -37.46 -21.32 -0.20
CA LEU A 29 -38.71 -22.09 -0.12
C LEU A 29 -38.99 -22.67 -1.49
N ILE A 30 -39.03 -23.99 -1.59
CA ILE A 30 -39.18 -24.72 -2.85
C ILE A 30 -40.33 -25.73 -2.69
N PRO A 31 -41.25 -25.87 -3.67
CA PRO A 31 -42.29 -26.88 -3.60
C PRO A 31 -41.70 -28.29 -3.47
N GLU A 32 -42.23 -29.11 -2.56
CA GLU A 32 -41.73 -30.48 -2.26
C GLU A 32 -41.57 -31.34 -3.52
N LYS A 33 -42.51 -31.20 -4.48
CA LYS A 33 -42.54 -31.97 -5.72
C LYS A 33 -41.53 -31.50 -6.77
N GLU A 34 -40.86 -30.38 -6.56
CA GLU A 34 -39.96 -29.74 -7.53
C GLU A 34 -38.48 -29.94 -7.17
N VAL A 35 -38.08 -31.19 -6.93
CA VAL A 35 -36.69 -31.56 -6.63
C VAL A 35 -35.71 -31.07 -7.72
N SER A 36 -36.15 -31.05 -8.99
CA SER A 36 -35.37 -30.50 -10.10
C SER A 36 -35.01 -29.02 -9.89
N MET A 37 -35.95 -28.22 -9.37
CA MET A 37 -35.73 -26.82 -9.07
C MET A 37 -34.73 -26.65 -7.92
N ALA A 38 -34.80 -27.48 -6.89
CA ALA A 38 -33.83 -27.48 -5.79
C ALA A 38 -32.42 -27.83 -6.28
N ASN A 39 -32.28 -28.79 -7.19
CA ASN A 39 -31.00 -29.14 -7.81
C ASN A 39 -30.47 -28.01 -8.70
N GLN A 40 -31.34 -27.35 -9.48
CA GLN A 40 -30.95 -26.22 -10.31
C GLN A 40 -30.43 -25.05 -9.47
N ARG A 41 -31.20 -24.62 -8.45
CA ARG A 41 -30.80 -23.52 -7.57
C ARG A 41 -29.51 -23.81 -6.82
N PHE A 42 -29.36 -25.04 -6.33
CA PHE A 42 -28.11 -25.43 -5.67
C PHE A 42 -26.93 -25.43 -6.64
N THR A 43 -27.13 -25.88 -7.89
CA THR A 43 -26.10 -25.80 -8.93
C THR A 43 -25.70 -24.34 -9.20
N GLU A 44 -26.66 -23.42 -9.31
CA GLU A 44 -26.40 -21.98 -9.48
C GLU A 44 -25.65 -21.39 -8.28
N TYR A 45 -26.00 -21.81 -7.06
CA TYR A 45 -25.28 -21.47 -5.85
C TYR A 45 -23.81 -21.92 -5.90
N LEU A 46 -23.54 -23.18 -6.26
CA LEU A 46 -22.17 -23.70 -6.43
C LEU A 46 -21.36 -22.85 -7.43
N ARG A 47 -21.97 -22.45 -8.55
CA ARG A 47 -21.32 -21.57 -9.54
C ARG A 47 -20.98 -20.21 -8.96
N ARG A 48 -21.90 -19.58 -8.21
CA ARG A 48 -21.65 -18.29 -7.54
C ARG A 48 -20.54 -18.39 -6.51
N GLN A 49 -20.53 -19.45 -5.69
CA GLN A 49 -19.46 -19.70 -4.72
C GLN A 49 -18.11 -19.81 -5.44
N ARG A 50 -18.03 -20.63 -6.49
CA ARG A 50 -16.79 -20.79 -7.26
C ARG A 50 -16.31 -19.47 -7.86
N GLU A 51 -17.18 -18.69 -8.52
CA GLU A 51 -16.78 -17.42 -9.12
C GLU A 51 -16.29 -16.41 -8.07
N MET A 52 -16.88 -16.38 -6.88
CA MET A 52 -16.39 -15.54 -5.77
C MET A 52 -14.96 -15.90 -5.38
N TYR A 53 -14.63 -17.19 -5.31
CA TYR A 53 -13.30 -17.65 -4.95
C TYR A 53 -12.32 -17.73 -6.13
N LYS A 54 -12.77 -17.49 -7.37
CA LYS A 54 -11.94 -17.56 -8.58
C LYS A 54 -10.73 -16.63 -8.54
N LEU A 55 -10.87 -15.44 -7.98
CA LEU A 55 -9.74 -14.50 -7.84
C LEU A 55 -8.65 -15.02 -6.88
N SER A 56 -9.01 -15.91 -5.96
CA SER A 56 -8.06 -16.61 -5.08
C SER A 56 -7.18 -17.60 -5.86
N LEU A 57 -7.65 -18.09 -7.02
CA LEU A 57 -6.92 -19.02 -7.90
C LEU A 57 -5.74 -18.35 -8.61
N VAL A 58 -5.86 -17.06 -8.95
CA VAL A 58 -4.74 -16.26 -9.52
C VAL A 58 -3.62 -16.12 -8.48
N GLN A 59 -3.97 -16.20 -7.20
CA GLN A 59 -3.05 -16.16 -6.06
C GLN A 59 -2.75 -17.57 -5.53
N SER A 60 -3.24 -18.62 -6.20
CA SER A 60 -3.00 -20.04 -5.89
C SER A 60 -3.43 -20.52 -4.49
N HIS A 61 -4.39 -19.85 -3.85
CA HIS A 61 -4.97 -20.28 -2.58
C HIS A 61 -6.49 -20.48 -2.71
N LEU A 62 -7.00 -21.64 -2.29
CA LEU A 62 -8.43 -21.92 -2.23
C LEU A 62 -8.76 -22.51 -0.85
N PRO A 63 -9.66 -21.89 -0.05
CA PRO A 63 -9.96 -22.37 1.29
C PRO A 63 -10.64 -23.74 1.24
N ASP A 64 -10.46 -24.51 2.30
CA ASP A 64 -11.11 -25.80 2.46
C ASP A 64 -12.53 -25.58 3.01
N LEU A 65 -13.49 -25.44 2.10
CA LEU A 65 -14.89 -25.16 2.38
C LEU A 65 -15.79 -26.25 1.83
N ASP A 66 -16.78 -26.59 2.64
CA ASP A 66 -17.89 -27.46 2.29
C ASP A 66 -19.09 -26.61 1.88
N LEU A 67 -19.60 -26.88 0.68
CA LEU A 67 -20.80 -26.23 0.14
C LEU A 67 -21.98 -27.19 0.33
N CYS A 68 -22.74 -26.97 1.39
CA CYS A 68 -23.77 -27.90 1.85
C CYS A 68 -25.18 -27.46 1.42
N ARG A 69 -26.02 -28.44 1.10
CA ARG A 69 -27.47 -28.27 0.97
C ARG A 69 -28.17 -28.99 2.11
N TYR A 70 -28.92 -28.26 2.92
CA TYR A 70 -29.81 -28.81 3.94
C TYR A 70 -31.27 -28.71 3.48
N GLN A 71 -32.03 -29.78 3.69
CA GLN A 71 -33.47 -29.86 3.46
C GLN A 71 -34.19 -30.14 4.77
N PHE A 72 -35.22 -29.35 5.05
CA PHE A 72 -36.00 -29.46 6.29
C PHE A 72 -37.28 -30.28 6.07
N PRO A 73 -37.90 -30.80 7.15
CA PRO A 73 -39.22 -31.40 7.09
C PRO A 73 -40.31 -30.41 6.67
N SER A 74 -41.43 -30.91 6.13
CA SER A 74 -42.61 -30.09 5.82
C SER A 74 -43.15 -29.43 7.10
N GLY A 75 -43.57 -28.17 7.00
CA GLY A 75 -44.12 -27.39 8.12
C GLY A 75 -43.11 -26.58 8.94
N VAL A 76 -41.80 -26.69 8.67
CA VAL A 76 -40.80 -25.80 9.29
C VAL A 76 -40.98 -24.37 8.76
N THR A 77 -41.09 -23.42 9.68
CA THR A 77 -41.27 -22.00 9.32
C THR A 77 -39.94 -21.39 8.90
N CYS A 78 -39.95 -20.57 7.84
CA CYS A 78 -38.77 -19.81 7.43
C CYS A 78 -38.33 -18.89 8.60
N PRO A 79 -37.09 -18.99 9.07
CA PRO A 79 -36.64 -18.18 10.19
C PRO A 79 -36.44 -16.72 9.79
N ASP A 80 -36.49 -15.85 10.79
CA ASP A 80 -35.96 -14.50 10.70
C ASP A 80 -34.43 -14.57 10.61
N ILE A 81 -33.84 -13.82 9.67
CA ILE A 81 -32.40 -13.81 9.41
C ILE A 81 -31.67 -12.90 10.41
N ARG A 82 -32.35 -11.88 10.96
CA ARG A 82 -31.74 -10.87 11.84
C ARG A 82 -31.04 -11.48 13.08
N PRO A 83 -31.59 -12.51 13.75
CA PRO A 83 -30.89 -13.20 14.82
C PRO A 83 -29.61 -13.92 14.36
N PHE A 84 -29.61 -14.52 13.16
CA PHE A 84 -28.44 -15.20 12.60
C PHE A 84 -27.31 -14.22 12.28
N ASP A 85 -27.67 -13.01 11.84
CA ASP A 85 -26.70 -11.96 11.62
C ASP A 85 -26.09 -11.47 12.94
N LYS A 86 -26.82 -11.48 14.05
CA LYS A 86 -26.25 -11.16 15.38
C LYS A 86 -25.34 -12.28 15.92
N ASP A 87 -25.76 -13.53 15.78
CA ASP A 87 -25.01 -14.70 16.23
C ASP A 87 -25.04 -15.81 15.17
N ASN A 88 -23.94 -15.91 14.42
CA ASN A 88 -23.76 -16.90 13.35
C ASN A 88 -23.85 -18.34 13.87
N SER A 89 -23.63 -18.59 15.18
CA SER A 89 -23.74 -19.92 15.78
C SER A 89 -25.17 -20.44 15.86
N LEU A 90 -26.17 -19.57 15.66
CA LEU A 90 -27.57 -19.95 15.64
C LEU A 90 -27.96 -20.72 14.37
N VAL A 91 -27.22 -20.58 13.26
CA VAL A 91 -27.50 -21.31 12.01
C VAL A 91 -27.37 -22.83 12.20
N PRO A 92 -26.23 -23.38 12.66
CA PRO A 92 -26.11 -24.82 12.90
C PRO A 92 -27.08 -25.32 13.97
N LYS A 93 -27.37 -24.51 15.02
CA LYS A 93 -28.39 -24.85 16.02
C LYS A 93 -29.77 -25.00 15.38
N PHE A 94 -30.19 -24.02 14.57
CA PHE A 94 -31.47 -24.07 13.85
C PHE A 94 -31.58 -25.30 12.94
N ILE A 95 -30.52 -25.63 12.20
CA ILE A 95 -30.47 -26.83 11.36
C ILE A 95 -30.71 -28.08 12.21
N SER A 96 -30.01 -28.22 13.33
CA SER A 96 -30.13 -29.39 14.21
C SER A 96 -31.49 -29.51 14.91
N GLU A 97 -32.03 -28.40 15.43
CA GLU A 97 -33.27 -28.36 16.21
C GLU A 97 -34.52 -28.57 15.34
N ASN A 98 -34.46 -28.16 14.07
CA ASN A 98 -35.58 -28.26 13.13
C ASN A 98 -35.45 -29.46 12.17
N GLY A 99 -34.55 -30.41 12.44
CA GLY A 99 -34.42 -31.64 11.67
C GLY A 99 -33.88 -31.47 10.25
N GLY A 100 -33.06 -30.45 10.01
CA GLY A 100 -32.42 -30.20 8.71
C GLY A 100 -31.49 -31.34 8.31
N SER A 101 -31.81 -32.02 7.20
CA SER A 101 -31.03 -33.13 6.66
C SER A 101 -30.09 -32.67 5.55
N MET A 102 -28.81 -33.03 5.62
CA MET A 102 -27.84 -32.72 4.57
C MET A 102 -28.10 -33.62 3.36
N GLN A 103 -28.34 -33.01 2.20
CA GLN A 103 -28.65 -33.68 0.93
C GLN A 103 -27.47 -33.65 -0.05
N ASN A 104 -26.60 -32.65 0.06
CA ASN A 104 -25.35 -32.56 -0.70
C ASN A 104 -24.26 -31.91 0.15
N ASN A 105 -23.02 -32.34 -0.06
CA ASN A 105 -21.83 -31.73 0.51
C ASN A 105 -20.72 -31.66 -0.55
N VAL A 106 -20.60 -30.52 -1.23
CA VAL A 106 -19.66 -30.36 -2.32
C VAL A 106 -18.41 -29.61 -1.83
N PRO A 107 -17.22 -30.23 -1.83
CA PRO A 107 -16.00 -29.54 -1.43
C PRO A 107 -15.60 -28.51 -2.50
N LEU A 108 -15.36 -27.26 -2.11
CA LEU A 108 -15.01 -26.17 -3.01
C LEU A 108 -13.78 -26.49 -3.87
N ARG A 109 -12.78 -27.17 -3.30
CA ARG A 109 -11.58 -27.62 -4.02
C ARG A 109 -11.86 -28.71 -5.06
N GLY A 110 -12.82 -29.60 -4.76
CA GLY A 110 -13.29 -30.61 -5.71
C GLY A 110 -14.09 -29.98 -6.85
N LEU A 111 -14.89 -28.95 -6.54
CA LEU A 111 -15.58 -28.15 -7.54
C LEU A 111 -14.59 -27.45 -8.48
N GLU A 112 -13.54 -26.83 -7.95
CA GLU A 112 -12.53 -26.19 -8.80
C GLU A 112 -11.79 -27.19 -9.70
N TYR A 113 -11.53 -28.40 -9.20
CA TYR A 113 -10.94 -29.46 -10.03
C TYR A 113 -11.80 -29.75 -11.28
N LEU A 114 -13.13 -29.81 -11.15
CA LEU A 114 -14.02 -29.98 -12.31
C LEU A 114 -13.87 -28.84 -13.33
N TYR A 115 -13.81 -27.59 -12.85
CA TYR A 115 -13.64 -26.41 -13.70
C TYR A 115 -12.28 -26.39 -14.40
N SER A 116 -11.21 -26.81 -13.71
CA SER A 116 -9.87 -26.90 -14.30
C SER A 116 -9.74 -27.89 -15.46
N ARG A 117 -10.75 -28.75 -15.63
CA ARG A 117 -10.85 -29.78 -16.67
C ARG A 117 -11.91 -29.49 -17.72
N ASP A 118 -12.52 -28.29 -17.70
CA ASP A 118 -13.66 -27.91 -18.55
C ASP A 118 -14.84 -28.90 -18.46
N ALA A 119 -15.03 -29.50 -17.27
CA ALA A 119 -16.03 -30.53 -17.00
C ALA A 119 -17.27 -29.98 -16.27
N GLU A 120 -17.39 -28.66 -16.10
CA GLU A 120 -18.46 -27.99 -15.35
C GLU A 120 -19.85 -28.21 -15.94
N LYS A 121 -19.94 -28.55 -17.24
CA LYS A 121 -21.19 -28.93 -17.91
C LYS A 121 -21.84 -30.18 -17.28
N SER A 122 -21.05 -31.03 -16.63
CA SER A 122 -21.54 -32.22 -15.92
C SER A 122 -22.10 -31.91 -14.52
N LEU A 123 -21.84 -30.71 -13.97
CA LEU A 123 -22.21 -30.35 -12.60
C LEU A 123 -23.71 -30.55 -12.28
N PRO A 124 -24.68 -30.15 -13.14
CA PRO A 124 -26.10 -30.39 -12.86
C PRO A 124 -26.44 -31.87 -12.68
N MET A 125 -25.81 -32.74 -13.49
CA MET A 125 -25.98 -34.20 -13.41
C MET A 125 -25.33 -34.77 -12.15
N LEU A 126 -24.16 -34.27 -11.77
CA LEU A 126 -23.47 -34.70 -10.55
C LEU A 126 -24.25 -34.32 -9.29
N VAL A 127 -24.87 -33.13 -9.27
CA VAL A 127 -25.74 -32.70 -8.17
C VAL A 127 -27.00 -33.57 -8.09
N SER A 128 -27.69 -33.79 -9.22
CA SER A 128 -28.94 -34.56 -9.21
C SER A 128 -28.75 -36.04 -8.88
N SER A 129 -27.57 -36.60 -9.16
CA SER A 129 -27.22 -37.99 -8.83
C SER A 129 -26.55 -38.16 -7.46
N GLY A 130 -26.26 -37.07 -6.73
CA GLY A 130 -25.50 -37.10 -5.47
C GLY A 130 -23.99 -37.33 -5.65
N LEU A 131 -23.51 -37.55 -6.87
CA LEU A 131 -22.09 -37.79 -7.15
C LEU A 131 -21.20 -36.56 -6.90
N ALA A 132 -21.78 -35.36 -6.83
CA ALA A 132 -21.06 -34.13 -6.46
C ALA A 132 -20.44 -34.21 -5.06
N ASP A 133 -20.98 -35.05 -4.17
CA ASP A 133 -20.46 -35.23 -2.81
C ASP A 133 -19.14 -36.03 -2.79
N HIS A 134 -18.83 -36.70 -3.90
CA HIS A 134 -17.71 -37.63 -4.02
C HIS A 134 -16.57 -37.09 -4.90
N LEU A 135 -16.54 -35.79 -5.20
CA LEU A 135 -15.53 -35.21 -6.09
C LEU A 135 -14.08 -35.47 -5.64
N LEU A 136 -13.82 -35.46 -4.34
CA LEU A 136 -12.49 -35.71 -3.78
C LEU A 136 -12.17 -37.20 -3.53
N VAL A 137 -13.06 -38.12 -3.91
CA VAL A 137 -12.76 -39.57 -3.88
C VAL A 137 -11.77 -39.94 -4.98
N GLN A 138 -11.78 -39.22 -6.11
CA GLN A 138 -10.84 -39.45 -7.21
C GLN A 138 -9.41 -39.10 -6.79
N PRO A 139 -8.42 -40.00 -6.99
CA PRO A 139 -7.03 -39.75 -6.62
C PRO A 139 -6.45 -38.46 -7.23
N GLU A 140 -6.82 -38.14 -8.47
CA GLU A 140 -6.37 -36.96 -9.20
C GLU A 140 -6.96 -35.68 -8.60
N ALA A 141 -8.26 -35.67 -8.27
CA ALA A 141 -8.92 -34.55 -7.62
C ALA A 141 -8.35 -34.31 -6.21
N LYS A 142 -8.07 -35.39 -5.47
CA LYS A 142 -7.41 -35.32 -4.16
C LYS A 142 -6.00 -34.77 -4.25
N ARG A 143 -5.21 -35.20 -5.25
CA ARG A 143 -3.87 -34.65 -5.51
C ARG A 143 -3.93 -33.17 -5.88
N PHE A 144 -4.88 -32.76 -6.72
CA PHE A 144 -5.12 -31.35 -7.04
C PHE A 144 -5.44 -30.53 -5.79
N ALA A 145 -6.38 -30.99 -4.96
CA ALA A 145 -6.77 -30.31 -3.73
C ALA A 145 -5.62 -30.19 -2.71
N LEU A 146 -4.74 -31.20 -2.64
CA LEU A 146 -3.53 -31.15 -1.80
C LEU A 146 -2.46 -30.21 -2.34
N ALA A 147 -2.29 -30.10 -3.65
CA ALA A 147 -1.32 -29.18 -4.27
C ALA A 147 -1.67 -27.70 -4.02
N GLN A 148 -2.94 -27.38 -3.76
CA GLN A 148 -3.39 -26.05 -3.34
C GLN A 148 -2.94 -25.68 -1.91
N ASN A 149 -2.43 -26.63 -1.11
CA ASN A 149 -1.85 -26.33 0.21
C ASN A 149 -0.39 -25.85 0.14
N THR A 150 0.28 -26.04 -1.01
CA THR A 150 1.71 -25.74 -1.19
C THR A 150 1.98 -24.40 -1.87
N LEU A 151 0.94 -23.67 -2.27
CA LEU A 151 1.06 -22.38 -2.96
C LEU A 151 0.41 -21.30 -2.09
N HIS A 152 1.18 -20.25 -1.83
CA HIS A 152 1.09 -19.33 -0.71
C HIS A 152 -0.22 -18.52 -0.55
N ASP A 153 -0.44 -18.05 0.69
CA ASP A 153 -1.48 -17.18 1.29
C ASP A 153 -2.55 -17.86 2.17
N ASP A 154 -2.13 -18.76 3.06
CA ASP A 154 -2.79 -18.98 4.37
C ASP A 154 -2.92 -17.62 5.11
N PRO A 155 -3.96 -17.35 5.92
CA PRO A 155 -3.97 -16.24 6.88
C PRO A 155 -2.68 -16.08 7.71
N SER A 156 -1.86 -17.13 7.85
CA SER A 156 -0.52 -17.07 8.45
C SER A 156 0.55 -16.38 7.58
N GLU A 157 0.30 -16.18 6.29
CA GLU A 157 1.25 -15.65 5.31
C GLU A 157 0.84 -14.26 4.79
N THR A 158 -0.44 -14.02 4.49
CA THR A 158 -0.89 -12.69 4.05
C THR A 158 -2.26 -12.33 4.60
N LEU A 159 -2.39 -11.09 5.10
CA LEU A 159 -3.67 -10.46 5.46
C LEU A 159 -3.82 -9.10 4.76
N THR A 160 -5.06 -8.70 4.52
CA THR A 160 -5.41 -7.32 4.18
C THR A 160 -5.84 -6.63 5.46
N ALA A 161 -5.38 -5.40 5.69
CA ALA A 161 -5.86 -4.59 6.82
C ALA A 161 -6.40 -3.25 6.33
N VAL A 162 -7.50 -2.82 6.92
CA VAL A 162 -8.09 -1.50 6.69
C VAL A 162 -8.05 -0.74 8.00
N GLU A 163 -7.31 0.36 8.03
CA GLU A 163 -7.23 1.27 9.16
C GLU A 163 -8.12 2.49 8.90
N THR A 164 -8.88 2.86 9.93
CA THR A 164 -9.67 4.09 9.99
C THR A 164 -9.46 4.73 11.36
N ALA A 165 -10.08 5.89 11.61
CA ALA A 165 -10.09 6.50 12.94
C ALA A 165 -10.65 5.57 14.05
N LYS A 166 -11.50 4.59 13.70
CA LYS A 166 -12.03 3.60 14.65
C LYS A 166 -11.04 2.48 15.01
N GLY A 167 -9.94 2.36 14.28
CA GLY A 167 -8.94 1.29 14.41
C GLY A 167 -8.84 0.42 13.15
N VAL A 168 -8.35 -0.80 13.32
CA VAL A 168 -7.97 -1.71 12.22
C VAL A 168 -8.91 -2.90 12.12
N LEU A 169 -9.42 -3.17 10.91
CA LEU A 169 -10.08 -4.43 10.57
C LEU A 169 -9.17 -5.29 9.69
N LEU A 170 -9.12 -6.59 9.99
CA LEU A 170 -8.33 -7.57 9.25
C LEU A 170 -9.24 -8.43 8.37
N PHE A 171 -8.74 -8.75 7.18
CA PHE A 171 -9.43 -9.57 6.19
C PHE A 171 -8.47 -10.65 5.68
N GLU A 172 -8.99 -11.87 5.50
CA GLU A 172 -8.23 -12.92 4.82
C GLU A 172 -7.88 -12.49 3.39
N TYR A 173 -6.71 -12.91 2.91
CA TYR A 173 -6.28 -12.62 1.54
C TYR A 173 -6.91 -13.60 0.52
N SER A 174 -8.22 -13.80 0.61
CA SER A 174 -9.02 -14.69 -0.25
C SER A 174 -10.05 -13.91 -1.08
N GLY A 175 -10.73 -14.57 -2.00
CA GLY A 175 -11.89 -14.00 -2.70
C GLY A 175 -13.00 -13.55 -1.76
N TYR A 176 -13.27 -14.30 -0.69
CA TYR A 176 -14.24 -13.92 0.34
C TYR A 176 -13.77 -12.74 1.18
N GLY A 177 -12.51 -12.72 1.62
CA GLY A 177 -11.95 -11.60 2.36
C GLY A 177 -11.91 -10.31 1.52
N LYS A 178 -11.65 -10.40 0.21
CA LYS A 178 -11.78 -9.28 -0.72
C LYS A 178 -13.23 -8.79 -0.86
N MET A 179 -14.20 -9.71 -0.95
CA MET A 179 -15.62 -9.37 -0.96
C MET A 179 -16.01 -8.62 0.33
N CYS A 180 -15.60 -9.14 1.48
CA CYS A 180 -15.83 -8.51 2.79
C CYS A 180 -15.15 -7.13 2.88
N CYS A 181 -13.90 -7.02 2.45
CA CYS A 181 -13.17 -5.75 2.39
C CYS A 181 -13.88 -4.75 1.48
N HIS A 182 -14.37 -5.19 0.31
CA HIS A 182 -15.13 -4.34 -0.60
C HIS A 182 -16.46 -3.90 0.00
N SER A 183 -17.20 -4.80 0.66
CA SER A 183 -18.43 -4.48 1.39
C SER A 183 -18.19 -3.45 2.50
N TYR A 184 -17.06 -3.57 3.23
CA TYR A 184 -16.65 -2.56 4.20
C TYR A 184 -16.30 -1.22 3.54
N MET A 185 -15.57 -1.22 2.41
CA MET A 185 -15.30 0.01 1.65
C MET A 185 -16.59 0.65 1.12
N GLN A 186 -17.56 -0.15 0.69
CA GLN A 186 -18.88 0.32 0.26
C GLN A 186 -19.63 0.97 1.42
N HIS A 187 -19.62 0.35 2.60
CA HIS A 187 -20.18 0.96 3.80
C HIS A 187 -19.53 2.32 4.11
N LEU A 188 -18.20 2.41 4.04
CA LEU A 188 -17.48 3.67 4.22
C LEU A 188 -17.84 4.70 3.12
N ALA A 189 -18.03 4.26 1.88
CA ALA A 189 -18.47 5.11 0.77
C ALA A 189 -19.87 5.68 1.04
N ASP A 190 -20.81 4.83 1.45
CA ASP A 190 -22.19 5.22 1.75
C ASP A 190 -22.28 6.24 2.89
N HIS A 191 -21.31 6.20 3.81
CA HIS A 191 -21.21 7.07 4.99
C HIS A 191 -20.17 8.19 4.82
N PHE A 192 -19.62 8.37 3.61
CA PHE A 192 -18.48 9.27 3.36
C PHE A 192 -18.78 10.74 3.68
N PHE A 193 -20.02 11.18 3.47
CA PHE A 193 -20.44 12.56 3.71
C PHE A 193 -21.16 12.77 5.05
N ILE A 194 -21.22 11.75 5.92
CA ILE A 194 -21.83 11.89 7.24
C ILE A 194 -20.98 12.84 8.11
N THR A 195 -21.66 13.67 8.90
CA THR A 195 -21.05 14.74 9.71
C THR A 195 -21.00 14.44 11.21
N ASP A 196 -21.42 13.23 11.62
CA ASP A 196 -21.44 12.78 13.01
C ASP A 196 -20.04 12.44 13.55
N GLU A 197 -19.91 12.27 14.88
CA GLU A 197 -18.66 11.92 15.58
C GLU A 197 -18.00 10.63 15.04
N ASP A 198 -18.78 9.77 14.39
CA ASP A 198 -18.35 8.50 13.82
C ASP A 198 -17.75 8.61 12.40
N LYS A 199 -17.58 9.84 11.90
CA LYS A 199 -17.01 10.09 10.57
C LYS A 199 -15.60 9.48 10.47
N PRO A 200 -15.36 8.54 9.55
CA PRO A 200 -14.00 8.08 9.30
C PRO A 200 -13.21 9.28 8.77
N GLU A 201 -12.14 9.70 9.43
CA GLU A 201 -11.32 10.83 8.94
C GLU A 201 -10.47 10.43 7.73
N PHE A 202 -10.06 9.17 7.71
CA PHE A 202 -9.21 8.57 6.68
C PHE A 202 -9.51 7.08 6.54
N VAL A 203 -9.05 6.53 5.42
CA VAL A 203 -9.06 5.09 5.16
C VAL A 203 -7.72 4.69 4.56
N ASN A 204 -6.99 3.82 5.26
CA ASN A 204 -5.73 3.26 4.80
C ASN A 204 -5.89 1.75 4.57
N LEU A 205 -5.52 1.29 3.38
CA LEU A 205 -5.46 -0.13 3.02
C LEU A 205 -4.01 -0.59 3.09
N TYR A 206 -3.76 -1.64 3.87
CA TYR A 206 -2.45 -2.27 4.02
C TYR A 206 -2.45 -3.70 3.50
N LYS A 207 -1.31 -4.13 2.97
CA LYS A 207 -0.99 -5.53 2.76
C LYS A 207 0.01 -5.99 3.82
N LEU A 208 -0.41 -6.92 4.67
CA LEU A 208 0.43 -7.52 5.70
C LEU A 208 1.02 -8.81 5.16
N ALA A 209 2.24 -8.73 4.61
CA ALA A 209 3.01 -9.91 4.21
C ALA A 209 3.77 -10.45 5.43
N ASN A 210 3.61 -11.75 5.70
CA ASN A 210 4.08 -12.46 6.90
C ASN A 210 3.61 -11.79 8.20
N PRO A 211 2.29 -11.77 8.47
CA PRO A 211 1.73 -11.14 9.66
C PRO A 211 2.34 -11.76 10.93
N ASN A 212 2.55 -10.92 11.95
CA ASN A 212 3.09 -11.40 13.22
C ASN A 212 2.07 -12.30 13.96
N VAL A 213 2.54 -13.02 14.98
CA VAL A 213 1.72 -13.96 15.75
C VAL A 213 0.50 -13.27 16.39
N GLU A 214 0.65 -12.01 16.80
CA GLU A 214 -0.43 -11.20 17.38
C GLU A 214 -1.54 -10.93 16.37
N ALA A 215 -1.20 -10.54 15.14
CA ALA A 215 -2.14 -10.28 14.05
C ALA A 215 -2.89 -11.54 13.63
N ILE A 216 -2.17 -12.66 13.50
CA ILE A 216 -2.80 -13.96 13.17
C ILE A 216 -3.78 -14.37 14.27
N LYS A 217 -3.37 -14.28 15.54
CA LYS A 217 -4.23 -14.63 16.67
C LYS A 217 -5.46 -13.73 16.74
N ALA A 218 -5.28 -12.42 16.58
CA ALA A 218 -6.37 -11.46 16.59
C ALA A 218 -7.37 -11.74 15.46
N PHE A 219 -6.88 -12.02 14.25
CA PHE A 219 -7.71 -12.42 13.11
C PHE A 219 -8.49 -13.71 13.41
N GLN A 220 -7.84 -14.76 13.94
CA GLN A 220 -8.49 -16.04 14.27
C GLN A 220 -9.56 -15.93 15.36
N THR A 221 -9.39 -15.00 16.31
CA THR A 221 -10.37 -14.77 17.38
C THR A 221 -11.48 -13.80 16.99
N SER A 222 -11.34 -13.09 15.87
CA SER A 222 -12.31 -12.08 15.44
C SER A 222 -13.67 -12.69 15.09
N THR A 223 -14.73 -11.97 15.46
CA THR A 223 -16.09 -12.28 15.03
C THR A 223 -16.30 -11.82 13.60
N ASN A 224 -17.09 -12.56 12.80
CA ASN A 224 -17.43 -12.15 11.44
C ASN A 224 -18.39 -10.94 11.48
N PRO A 225 -17.98 -9.73 11.07
CA PRO A 225 -18.85 -8.57 11.13
C PRO A 225 -19.75 -8.42 9.89
N PHE A 226 -19.82 -9.44 9.03
CA PHE A 226 -20.64 -9.43 7.82
C PHE A 226 -21.90 -10.27 7.98
N SER A 227 -22.99 -9.83 7.34
CA SER A 227 -24.21 -10.63 7.22
C SER A 227 -23.92 -11.93 6.48
N LEU A 228 -24.46 -13.05 6.96
CA LEU A 228 -24.32 -14.32 6.25
C LEU A 228 -25.16 -14.37 4.97
N TYR A 229 -26.16 -13.50 4.86
CA TYR A 229 -27.14 -13.52 3.79
C TYR A 229 -26.82 -12.49 2.71
N THR A 230 -26.63 -11.22 3.09
CA THR A 230 -26.36 -10.14 2.13
C THR A 230 -24.87 -9.86 1.92
N ASN A 231 -24.00 -10.34 2.82
CA ASN A 231 -22.59 -9.93 2.93
C ASN A 231 -22.39 -8.45 3.28
N ASP A 232 -23.44 -7.73 3.70
CA ASP A 232 -23.32 -6.35 4.14
C ASP A 232 -22.52 -6.26 5.44
N PHE A 233 -21.75 -5.20 5.59
CA PHE A 233 -21.03 -4.90 6.82
C PHE A 233 -22.01 -4.51 7.94
N ILE A 234 -21.82 -5.09 9.13
CA ILE A 234 -22.61 -4.84 10.34
C ILE A 234 -21.69 -4.16 11.37
N PRO A 235 -21.75 -2.82 11.51
CA PRO A 235 -20.86 -2.06 12.39
C PRO A 235 -20.85 -2.56 13.84
N ASP A 236 -22.02 -2.91 14.40
CA ASP A 236 -22.17 -3.36 15.78
C ASP A 236 -21.40 -4.66 16.12
N LYS A 237 -21.01 -5.43 15.09
CA LYS A 237 -20.23 -6.67 15.25
C LYS A 237 -18.74 -6.47 15.00
N ALA A 238 -18.35 -5.31 14.49
CA ALA A 238 -16.98 -5.03 14.14
C ALA A 238 -16.13 -4.87 15.39
N GLN A 239 -15.05 -5.63 15.47
CA GLN A 239 -14.06 -5.51 16.53
C GLN A 239 -12.81 -4.88 15.94
N TYR A 240 -12.65 -3.58 16.18
CA TYR A 240 -11.49 -2.83 15.72
C TYR A 240 -10.27 -3.13 16.58
N LEU A 241 -9.14 -3.38 15.93
CA LEU A 241 -7.86 -3.62 16.56
C LEU A 241 -7.05 -2.31 16.66
N ASP A 242 -6.09 -2.30 17.57
CA ASP A 242 -5.15 -1.18 17.71
C ASP A 242 -4.19 -1.08 16.50
N ALA A 243 -3.90 0.14 16.06
CA ALA A 243 -3.03 0.43 14.92
C ALA A 243 -1.59 -0.09 15.09
N ALA A 244 -1.14 -0.40 16.31
CA ALA A 244 0.15 -1.03 16.56
C ALA A 244 0.32 -2.37 15.83
N ILE A 245 -0.78 -3.04 15.45
CA ILE A 245 -0.74 -4.28 14.67
C ILE A 245 -0.17 -4.09 13.25
N LEU A 246 -0.15 -2.85 12.76
CA LEU A 246 0.37 -2.46 11.45
C LEU A 246 1.86 -2.10 11.47
N ARG A 247 2.58 -2.36 12.56
CA ARG A 247 4.03 -2.11 12.64
C ARG A 247 4.74 -2.87 11.50
N ASN A 248 5.43 -2.11 10.64
CA ASN A 248 6.13 -2.58 9.44
C ASN A 248 5.21 -3.09 8.30
N ALA A 249 3.90 -2.84 8.37
CA ALA A 249 2.99 -3.17 7.29
C ALA A 249 3.20 -2.24 6.08
N ARG A 250 3.11 -2.80 4.88
CA ARG A 250 3.17 -2.02 3.64
C ARG A 250 1.80 -1.40 3.38
N LEU A 251 1.75 -0.07 3.35
CA LEU A 251 0.59 0.67 2.87
C LEU A 251 0.43 0.43 1.37
N ASP A 252 -0.79 0.12 0.95
CA ASP A 252 -1.15 -0.08 -0.46
C ASP A 252 -1.89 1.15 -1.00
N ARG A 253 -2.85 1.68 -0.23
CA ARG A 253 -3.67 2.84 -0.63
C ARG A 253 -4.06 3.67 0.59
N SER A 254 -4.23 4.98 0.40
CA SER A 254 -4.70 5.88 1.44
C SER A 254 -5.59 6.96 0.85
N HIS A 255 -6.67 7.27 1.54
CA HIS A 255 -7.62 8.31 1.17
C HIS A 255 -8.07 9.09 2.39
N ARG A 256 -8.17 10.42 2.24
CA ARG A 256 -8.87 11.26 3.21
C ARG A 256 -10.37 11.24 2.94
N ILE A 257 -11.16 11.31 4.01
CA ILE A 257 -12.61 11.43 3.91
C ILE A 257 -12.99 12.89 4.15
N GLU A 258 -12.80 13.69 3.11
CA GLU A 258 -13.19 15.08 3.09
C GLU A 258 -14.51 15.21 2.31
N PRO A 259 -15.47 16.06 2.73
CA PRO A 259 -16.77 16.17 2.08
C PRO A 259 -16.68 16.98 0.77
N THR A 260 -15.75 16.61 -0.11
CA THR A 260 -15.50 17.21 -1.41
C THR A 260 -15.79 16.20 -2.52
N PHE A 261 -16.08 16.72 -3.71
CA PHE A 261 -16.32 15.87 -4.87
C PHE A 261 -15.08 15.04 -5.23
N ASP A 262 -13.91 15.68 -5.29
CA ASP A 262 -12.65 15.04 -5.68
C ASP A 262 -12.19 13.96 -4.70
N ALA A 263 -12.33 14.18 -3.40
CA ALA A 263 -11.97 13.17 -2.39
C ALA A 263 -12.85 11.91 -2.53
N TYR A 264 -14.16 12.09 -2.71
CA TYR A 264 -15.06 10.97 -2.92
C TYR A 264 -14.80 10.24 -4.24
N ASP A 265 -14.61 10.97 -5.35
CA ASP A 265 -14.37 10.37 -6.66
C ASP A 265 -13.09 9.52 -6.66
N LYS A 266 -12.01 10.03 -6.05
CA LYS A 266 -10.76 9.28 -5.86
C LYS A 266 -10.95 8.04 -4.99
N PHE A 267 -11.66 8.16 -3.87
CA PHE A 267 -11.97 7.04 -2.99
C PHE A 267 -12.77 5.96 -3.74
N ALA A 268 -13.89 6.35 -4.35
CA ALA A 268 -14.82 5.44 -5.00
C ALA A 268 -14.20 4.76 -6.21
N SER A 269 -13.48 5.51 -7.04
CA SER A 269 -12.77 4.96 -8.21
C SER A 269 -11.63 4.02 -7.80
N SER A 270 -10.94 4.32 -6.68
CA SER A 270 -9.88 3.44 -6.18
C SER A 270 -10.44 2.08 -5.77
N TYR A 271 -11.48 2.06 -4.95
CA TYR A 271 -12.02 0.82 -4.38
C TYR A 271 -13.13 0.17 -5.22
N GLY A 272 -13.54 0.81 -6.31
CA GLY A 272 -14.59 0.34 -7.22
C GLY A 272 -15.98 0.32 -6.59
N THR A 273 -16.25 1.23 -5.64
CA THR A 273 -17.54 1.29 -4.93
C THR A 273 -18.64 1.90 -5.79
N VAL A 274 -19.88 1.53 -5.52
CA VAL A 274 -21.06 2.07 -6.18
C VAL A 274 -21.52 3.33 -5.45
N THR A 275 -21.91 4.36 -6.19
CA THR A 275 -22.40 5.60 -5.59
C THR A 275 -23.84 5.46 -5.14
N SER A 276 -24.09 5.68 -3.84
CA SER A 276 -25.42 5.65 -3.26
C SER A 276 -26.31 6.77 -3.81
N ILE A 277 -27.64 6.60 -3.69
CA ILE A 277 -28.61 7.62 -4.10
C ILE A 277 -28.35 8.95 -3.38
N ALA A 278 -28.06 8.90 -2.07
CA ALA A 278 -27.78 10.08 -1.26
C ALA A 278 -26.49 10.78 -1.72
N ASN A 279 -25.39 10.04 -1.88
CA ASN A 279 -24.12 10.58 -2.33
C ASN A 279 -24.22 11.18 -3.73
N ALA A 280 -24.99 10.56 -4.63
CA ALA A 280 -25.24 11.13 -5.96
C ALA A 280 -25.91 12.50 -5.91
N GLN A 281 -26.81 12.76 -4.95
CA GLN A 281 -27.39 14.09 -4.75
C GLN A 281 -26.34 15.07 -4.23
N ILE A 282 -25.55 14.65 -3.24
CA ILE A 282 -24.51 15.48 -2.61
C ILE A 282 -23.45 15.89 -3.64
N LEU A 283 -22.92 14.94 -4.43
CA LEU A 283 -21.91 15.19 -5.46
C LEU A 283 -22.36 16.23 -6.50
N ARG A 284 -23.63 16.15 -6.95
CA ARG A 284 -24.19 17.14 -7.88
C ARG A 284 -24.31 18.52 -7.24
N LEU A 285 -24.71 18.59 -5.98
CA LEU A 285 -24.78 19.86 -5.25
C LEU A 285 -23.38 20.44 -5.00
N LEU A 286 -22.37 19.61 -4.68
CA LEU A 286 -20.97 20.04 -4.55
C LEU A 286 -20.45 20.60 -5.88
N SER A 287 -20.75 19.93 -7.00
CA SER A 287 -20.40 20.42 -8.35
C SER A 287 -21.05 21.76 -8.67
N LEU A 288 -22.34 21.91 -8.34
CA LEU A 288 -23.06 23.17 -8.51
C LEU A 288 -22.50 24.27 -7.62
N GLN A 289 -22.12 23.95 -6.39
CA GLN A 289 -21.50 24.88 -5.46
C GLN A 289 -20.12 25.36 -5.96
N GLU A 290 -19.36 24.52 -6.63
CA GLU A 290 -18.02 24.85 -7.11
C GLU A 290 -18.05 25.55 -8.48
N THR A 291 -18.76 24.95 -9.43
CA THR A 291 -18.69 25.33 -10.86
C THR A 291 -19.93 26.05 -11.38
N ALA A 292 -21.01 26.12 -10.59
CA ALA A 292 -22.34 26.54 -11.02
C ALA A 292 -22.94 25.70 -12.17
N GLY A 293 -22.42 24.49 -12.37
CA GLY A 293 -22.95 23.48 -13.28
C GLY A 293 -22.76 22.07 -12.72
N ILE A 294 -23.28 21.06 -13.44
CA ILE A 294 -23.03 19.64 -13.14
C ILE A 294 -22.13 19.13 -14.24
N TYR A 295 -20.85 18.91 -13.93
CA TYR A 295 -19.84 18.47 -14.89
C TYR A 295 -19.15 17.19 -14.41
N GLY A 296 -19.01 16.20 -15.29
CA GLY A 296 -18.24 14.99 -15.00
C GLY A 296 -18.87 14.07 -13.95
N ILE A 297 -20.17 14.18 -13.66
CA ILE A 297 -20.85 13.34 -12.64
C ILE A 297 -21.84 12.36 -13.29
N ASP A 298 -22.18 12.57 -14.57
CA ASP A 298 -23.18 11.77 -15.26
C ASP A 298 -22.73 10.33 -15.51
N TYR A 299 -21.42 10.06 -15.63
CA TYR A 299 -20.93 8.68 -15.74
C TYR A 299 -21.03 7.90 -14.42
N ILE A 300 -20.99 8.60 -13.27
CA ILE A 300 -21.07 8.00 -11.93
C ILE A 300 -22.52 7.87 -11.47
N THR A 301 -23.37 8.84 -11.82
CA THR A 301 -24.71 9.02 -11.24
C THR A 301 -25.84 9.00 -12.25
N GLY A 302 -25.58 8.78 -13.54
CA GLY A 302 -26.53 9.03 -14.63
C GLY A 302 -27.85 8.27 -14.54
N GLN A 303 -27.91 7.16 -13.79
CA GLN A 303 -29.14 6.40 -13.55
C GLN A 303 -30.00 6.96 -12.41
N ILE A 304 -29.44 7.82 -11.56
CA ILE A 304 -30.09 8.36 -10.36
C ILE A 304 -30.65 9.75 -10.70
N PRO A 305 -31.97 9.98 -10.59
CA PRO A 305 -32.55 11.31 -10.82
C PRO A 305 -31.99 12.37 -9.87
N PHE A 306 -31.83 13.61 -10.35
CA PHE A 306 -31.44 14.74 -9.50
C PHE A 306 -32.68 15.33 -8.82
N MET A 307 -32.87 15.04 -7.54
CA MET A 307 -34.07 15.40 -6.78
C MET A 307 -34.23 16.91 -6.60
N HIS A 308 -33.10 17.64 -6.55
CA HIS A 308 -33.09 19.09 -6.35
C HIS A 308 -33.17 19.89 -7.65
N LYS A 309 -33.35 19.24 -8.80
CA LYS A 309 -33.36 19.90 -10.14
C LYS A 309 -34.29 21.11 -10.20
N ASN A 310 -35.49 20.98 -9.64
CA ASN A 310 -36.50 22.04 -9.67
C ASN A 310 -36.07 23.31 -8.91
N SER A 311 -35.21 23.18 -7.90
CA SER A 311 -34.68 24.30 -7.13
C SER A 311 -33.72 25.21 -7.91
N PHE A 312 -33.26 24.76 -9.08
CA PHE A 312 -32.29 25.48 -9.92
C PHE A 312 -32.83 25.86 -11.31
N ASN A 313 -34.03 25.41 -11.70
CA ASN A 313 -34.56 25.61 -13.05
C ASN A 313 -34.63 27.09 -13.46
N SER A 314 -35.05 27.99 -12.56
CA SER A 314 -35.11 29.42 -12.84
C SER A 314 -33.74 30.02 -13.14
N GLN A 315 -32.71 29.61 -12.39
CA GLN A 315 -31.35 30.10 -12.52
C GLN A 315 -30.69 29.52 -13.78
N PHE A 316 -30.90 28.24 -14.09
CA PHE A 316 -30.41 27.64 -15.34
C PHE A 316 -31.04 28.27 -16.58
N ASN A 317 -32.36 28.50 -16.56
CA ASN A 317 -33.05 29.19 -17.65
C ASN A 317 -32.53 30.63 -17.82
N ALA A 318 -32.31 31.35 -16.72
CA ALA A 318 -31.70 32.67 -16.76
C ALA A 318 -30.29 32.63 -17.36
N LEU A 319 -29.45 31.66 -16.96
CA LEU A 319 -28.09 31.51 -17.46
C LEU A 319 -28.04 31.18 -18.96
N GLN A 320 -28.98 30.37 -19.47
CA GLN A 320 -29.09 30.07 -20.90
C GLN A 320 -29.50 31.27 -21.76
N ASN A 321 -30.27 32.21 -21.19
CA ASN A 321 -30.78 33.38 -21.90
C ASN A 321 -29.80 34.57 -21.89
N ILE A 322 -28.70 34.51 -21.12
CA ILE A 322 -27.69 35.57 -21.05
C ILE A 322 -26.58 35.31 -22.09
N PRO A 323 -26.27 36.26 -22.99
CA PRO A 323 -25.20 36.12 -23.98
C PRO A 323 -23.84 35.81 -23.34
N ALA A 324 -23.04 34.98 -24.01
CA ALA A 324 -21.72 34.56 -23.54
C ALA A 324 -20.73 35.73 -23.34
N GLU A 325 -20.93 36.85 -24.03
CA GLU A 325 -20.07 38.04 -23.86
C GLU A 325 -20.35 38.77 -22.53
N ASN A 326 -21.53 38.61 -21.93
CA ASN A 326 -21.91 39.30 -20.69
C ASN A 326 -21.48 38.53 -19.44
N LYS A 327 -20.16 38.43 -19.25
CA LYS A 327 -19.55 37.69 -18.13
C LYS A 327 -20.03 38.16 -16.75
N GLY A 328 -20.34 39.45 -16.59
CA GLY A 328 -20.77 40.02 -15.31
C GLY A 328 -22.17 39.56 -14.88
N GLU A 329 -23.14 39.52 -15.81
CA GLU A 329 -24.47 38.99 -15.51
C GLU A 329 -24.47 37.48 -15.35
N GLN A 330 -23.68 36.76 -16.16
CA GLN A 330 -23.51 35.33 -15.98
C GLN A 330 -22.94 34.98 -14.60
N GLU A 331 -21.94 35.73 -14.11
CA GLU A 331 -21.35 35.46 -12.81
C GLU A 331 -22.33 35.73 -11.66
N LYS A 332 -23.20 36.73 -11.78
CA LYS A 332 -24.27 36.97 -10.79
C LYS A 332 -25.23 35.78 -10.68
N VAL A 333 -25.66 35.23 -11.81
CA VAL A 333 -26.54 34.04 -11.81
C VAL A 333 -25.79 32.80 -11.31
N LYS A 334 -24.52 32.64 -11.68
CA LYS A 334 -23.67 31.55 -11.16
C LYS A 334 -23.49 31.64 -9.64
N ALA A 335 -23.26 32.83 -9.09
CA ALA A 335 -23.19 33.03 -7.64
C ALA A 335 -24.48 32.57 -6.94
N LEU A 336 -25.66 32.93 -7.47
CA LEU A 336 -26.95 32.47 -6.95
C LEU A 336 -27.09 30.94 -6.98
N ILE A 337 -26.59 30.28 -8.03
CA ILE A 337 -26.57 28.80 -8.11
C ILE A 337 -25.67 28.23 -7.01
N ARG A 338 -24.47 28.79 -6.81
CA ARG A 338 -23.53 28.34 -5.79
C ARG A 338 -24.11 28.50 -4.38
N ASP A 339 -24.73 29.64 -4.10
CA ASP A 339 -25.37 29.94 -2.81
C ASP A 339 -26.56 29.01 -2.54
N GLN A 340 -27.40 28.78 -3.56
CA GLN A 340 -28.54 27.85 -3.45
C GLN A 340 -28.06 26.41 -3.19
N ALA A 341 -26.98 25.97 -3.87
CA ALA A 341 -26.39 24.66 -3.65
C ALA A 341 -25.79 24.53 -2.24
N ALA A 342 -25.06 25.55 -1.77
CA ALA A 342 -24.53 25.60 -0.41
C ALA A 342 -25.64 25.55 0.65
N TYR A 343 -26.74 26.26 0.42
CA TYR A 343 -27.91 26.25 1.30
C TYR A 343 -28.54 24.85 1.40
N ILE A 344 -28.75 24.17 0.27
CA ILE A 344 -29.32 22.81 0.24
C ILE A 344 -28.37 21.81 0.90
N LEU A 345 -27.06 21.89 0.62
CA LEU A 345 -26.03 21.04 1.24
C LEU A 345 -26.07 21.14 2.78
N LYS A 346 -26.15 22.36 3.30
CA LYS A 346 -26.22 22.59 4.75
C LYS A 346 -27.56 22.13 5.34
N ARG A 347 -28.68 22.48 4.69
CA ARG A 347 -30.03 22.22 5.19
C ARG A 347 -30.37 20.73 5.19
N ASP A 348 -30.09 20.03 4.10
CA ASP A 348 -30.57 18.66 3.88
C ASP A 348 -29.52 17.60 4.24
N TYR A 349 -28.23 17.96 4.24
CA TYR A 349 -27.13 17.01 4.45
C TYR A 349 -26.15 17.42 5.55
N GLY A 350 -26.34 18.57 6.20
CA GLY A 350 -25.43 19.07 7.25
C GLY A 350 -24.04 19.50 6.75
N ILE A 351 -23.81 19.52 5.43
CA ILE A 351 -22.51 19.83 4.84
C ILE A 351 -22.39 21.36 4.71
N SER A 352 -21.58 21.97 5.58
CA SER A 352 -21.32 23.41 5.54
C SER A 352 -20.09 23.75 4.69
N PRO A 353 -20.09 24.89 3.97
CA PRO A 353 -18.91 25.37 3.24
C PRO A 353 -17.71 25.63 4.16
N ASP A 354 -17.92 25.91 5.46
CA ASP A 354 -16.85 26.10 6.46
C ASP A 354 -16.10 24.80 6.81
N ASN A 355 -16.66 23.63 6.48
CA ASN A 355 -15.91 22.36 6.55
C ASN A 355 -14.91 22.20 5.39
N ARG A 356 -14.85 23.16 4.46
CA ARG A 356 -13.64 23.45 3.69
C ARG A 356 -12.67 24.22 4.60
N GLN A 357 -12.34 23.64 5.75
CA GLN A 357 -11.01 23.88 6.24
C GLN A 357 -10.12 23.33 5.14
N ASN A 358 -9.61 24.24 4.30
CA ASN A 358 -8.20 24.28 4.07
C ASN A 358 -7.56 24.11 5.45
N ARG A 359 -7.45 22.87 5.97
CA ARG A 359 -6.26 22.54 6.74
C ARG A 359 -5.17 23.01 5.80
N GLU A 360 -4.43 24.04 6.19
CA GLU A 360 -3.17 24.32 5.53
C GLU A 360 -2.45 22.98 5.57
N ILE A 361 -2.47 22.28 4.45
CA ILE A 361 -1.84 20.99 4.32
C ILE A 361 -0.37 21.36 4.43
N GLU A 362 0.22 21.07 5.59
CA GLU A 362 1.58 21.49 5.87
C GLU A 362 2.48 20.84 4.83
N PRO A 363 3.23 21.64 4.04
CA PRO A 363 4.12 21.08 3.06
C PRO A 363 5.16 20.19 3.73
N VAL A 364 5.59 19.14 3.03
CA VAL A 364 6.49 18.12 3.58
C VAL A 364 7.81 18.12 2.84
N ILE A 365 8.90 18.03 3.59
CA ILE A 365 10.23 17.70 3.11
C ILE A 365 10.42 16.18 3.20
N SER A 366 10.74 15.56 2.08
CA SER A 366 10.99 14.12 1.96
C SER A 366 12.47 13.87 1.65
N ILE A 367 13.17 13.16 2.55
CA ILE A 367 14.55 12.71 2.35
C ILE A 367 14.52 11.26 1.91
N GLN A 368 14.77 11.01 0.64
CA GLN A 368 14.56 9.72 -0.03
C GLN A 368 15.88 8.98 -0.30
N THR A 369 15.82 7.67 -0.11
CA THR A 369 16.84 6.67 -0.45
C THR A 369 16.19 5.51 -1.19
N PRO A 370 16.94 4.62 -1.88
CA PRO A 370 16.39 3.39 -2.45
C PRO A 370 15.70 2.47 -1.44
N LYS A 371 15.95 2.64 -0.14
CA LYS A 371 15.35 1.86 0.95
C LYS A 371 14.08 2.47 1.55
N GLY A 372 13.74 3.70 1.18
CA GLY A 372 12.58 4.42 1.70
C GLY A 372 12.89 5.90 1.98
N ALA A 373 11.93 6.57 2.62
CA ALA A 373 11.94 8.01 2.85
C ALA A 373 11.73 8.38 4.32
N VAL A 374 12.31 9.52 4.69
CA VAL A 374 12.02 10.25 5.92
C VAL A 374 11.17 11.46 5.56
N TYR A 375 10.06 11.64 6.27
CA TYR A 375 9.11 12.74 6.03
C TYR A 375 9.12 13.71 7.22
N LEU A 376 9.33 15.00 6.94
CA LEU A 376 9.42 16.07 7.94
C LEU A 376 8.57 17.26 7.48
N PRO A 377 7.95 18.04 8.38
CA PRO A 377 7.23 19.23 7.97
C PRO A 377 8.20 20.28 7.42
N ALA A 378 7.76 21.08 6.45
CA ALA A 378 8.50 22.21 5.92
C ALA A 378 8.35 23.44 6.83
N THR A 379 8.59 23.25 8.12
CA THR A 379 8.55 24.25 9.19
C THR A 379 9.93 24.45 9.79
N ASP A 380 10.10 25.47 10.64
CA ASP A 380 11.37 25.70 11.36
C ASP A 380 11.75 24.51 12.24
N GLU A 381 10.78 23.88 12.91
CA GLU A 381 10.99 22.65 13.69
C GLU A 381 11.46 21.49 12.81
N GLY A 382 10.79 21.27 11.67
CA GLY A 382 11.19 20.25 10.71
C GLY A 382 12.57 20.50 10.10
N ALA A 383 12.98 21.76 9.95
CA ALA A 383 14.33 22.13 9.52
C ALA A 383 15.40 21.71 10.55
N VAL A 384 15.12 21.84 11.85
CA VAL A 384 16.01 21.35 12.92
C VAL A 384 16.14 19.83 12.85
N TYR A 385 15.03 19.10 12.74
CA TYR A 385 15.05 17.64 12.65
C TYR A 385 15.76 17.13 11.40
N LYS A 386 15.56 17.82 10.27
CA LYS A 386 16.30 17.57 9.03
C LYS A 386 17.81 17.71 9.27
N GLN A 387 18.24 18.81 9.89
CA GLN A 387 19.64 19.04 10.18
C GLN A 387 20.22 17.96 11.10
N CYS A 388 19.49 17.57 12.15
CA CYS A 388 19.90 16.49 13.05
C CYS A 388 20.09 15.17 12.31
N TYR A 389 19.12 14.78 11.47
CA TYR A 389 19.20 13.54 10.70
C TYR A 389 20.34 13.56 9.67
N LEU A 390 20.49 14.64 8.91
CA LEU A 390 21.58 14.77 7.93
C LEU A 390 22.95 14.80 8.60
N GLN A 391 23.08 15.46 9.76
CA GLN A 391 24.32 15.43 10.55
C GLN A 391 24.65 14.03 11.04
N TYR A 392 23.66 13.26 11.50
CA TYR A 392 23.84 11.84 11.83
C TYR A 392 24.38 11.05 10.64
N LEU A 393 23.83 11.26 9.44
CA LEU A 393 24.31 10.61 8.22
C LEU A 393 25.73 11.05 7.84
N ALA A 394 26.10 12.32 8.06
CA ALA A 394 27.46 12.81 7.79
C ALA A 394 28.49 12.23 8.75
N ASP A 395 28.19 12.17 10.04
CA ASP A 395 29.09 11.60 11.05
C ASP A 395 29.29 10.10 10.84
N ARG A 396 28.24 9.39 10.39
CA ARG A 396 28.25 7.96 10.10
C ARG A 396 28.50 7.64 8.62
N PHE A 397 28.86 8.62 7.79
CA PHE A 397 28.88 8.49 6.32
C PHE A 397 29.67 7.27 5.83
N PHE A 398 30.85 7.04 6.41
CA PHE A 398 31.76 5.95 6.04
C PHE A 398 31.44 4.60 6.69
N THR A 399 30.28 4.46 7.36
CA THR A 399 29.90 3.22 8.03
C THR A 399 29.00 2.35 7.14
N PRO A 400 29.04 1.01 7.25
CA PRO A 400 28.28 0.12 6.38
C PRO A 400 26.77 0.41 6.34
N GLU A 401 26.19 0.86 7.45
CA GLU A 401 24.76 1.14 7.55
C GLU A 401 24.35 2.31 6.65
N VAL A 402 25.10 3.41 6.67
CA VAL A 402 24.84 4.60 5.85
C VAL A 402 25.23 4.36 4.40
N GLN A 403 26.33 3.66 4.16
CA GLN A 403 26.76 3.23 2.82
C GLN A 403 25.66 2.41 2.12
N ALA A 404 24.94 1.57 2.87
CA ALA A 404 23.86 0.78 2.34
C ALA A 404 22.59 1.59 2.00
N LEU A 405 22.55 2.90 2.25
CA LEU A 405 21.50 3.79 1.74
C LEU A 405 21.75 4.19 0.28
N GLU A 406 22.96 3.97 -0.25
CA GLU A 406 23.39 4.22 -1.63
C GLU A 406 23.38 5.69 -2.08
N ARG A 407 22.23 6.37 -1.99
CA ARG A 407 22.05 7.75 -2.46
C ARG A 407 20.96 8.48 -1.69
N ILE A 408 21.17 9.78 -1.47
CA ILE A 408 20.21 10.66 -0.79
C ILE A 408 19.67 11.75 -1.73
N ARG A 409 18.36 11.99 -1.66
CA ARG A 409 17.66 13.07 -2.36
C ARG A 409 16.66 13.76 -1.44
N GLU A 410 16.55 15.07 -1.54
CA GLU A 410 15.59 15.90 -0.84
C GLU A 410 14.52 16.39 -1.82
N PHE A 411 13.26 16.08 -1.53
CA PHE A 411 12.10 16.55 -2.27
C PHE A 411 11.23 17.43 -1.38
N TYR A 412 10.56 18.38 -2.02
CA TYR A 412 9.49 19.16 -1.42
C TYR A 412 8.16 18.68 -1.99
N ILE A 413 7.18 18.49 -1.12
CA ILE A 413 5.83 18.07 -1.44
C ILE A 413 4.91 19.18 -0.94
N SER A 414 4.35 19.93 -1.89
CA SER A 414 3.48 21.08 -1.60
C SER A 414 2.10 20.68 -1.11
N ASN A 415 1.61 19.53 -1.55
CA ASN A 415 0.31 19.00 -1.14
C ASN A 415 0.44 17.49 -0.83
N PRO A 416 0.96 17.13 0.36
CA PRO A 416 1.11 15.75 0.76
C PRO A 416 -0.24 15.03 0.84
N ASN A 417 -0.26 13.78 0.37
CA ASN A 417 -1.38 12.88 0.63
C ASN A 417 -1.39 12.44 2.11
N HIS A 418 -2.50 11.84 2.57
CA HIS A 418 -2.63 11.39 3.96
C HIS A 418 -1.55 10.40 4.39
N SER A 419 -1.09 9.51 3.50
CA SER A 419 0.06 8.62 3.78
C SER A 419 1.29 9.40 4.21
N THR A 420 1.62 10.43 3.42
CA THR A 420 2.81 11.27 3.60
C THR A 420 2.73 12.04 4.92
N GLU A 421 1.55 12.57 5.25
CA GLU A 421 1.32 13.24 6.53
C GLU A 421 1.36 12.27 7.71
N HIS A 422 0.77 11.08 7.59
CA HIS A 422 0.81 10.06 8.63
C HIS A 422 2.26 9.64 8.95
N TYR A 423 3.06 9.40 7.91
CA TYR A 423 4.48 9.11 8.06
C TYR A 423 5.25 10.28 8.66
N MET A 424 4.93 11.52 8.25
CA MET A 424 5.48 12.73 8.85
C MET A 424 5.16 12.81 10.34
N GLN A 425 3.91 12.56 10.75
CA GLN A 425 3.50 12.59 12.15
C GLN A 425 4.21 11.53 13.00
N LYS A 426 4.43 10.33 12.43
CA LYS A 426 5.23 9.29 13.08
C LYS A 426 6.69 9.71 13.26
N HIS A 427 7.29 10.35 12.26
CA HIS A 427 8.65 10.89 12.39
C HIS A 427 8.72 12.05 13.38
N LEU A 428 7.74 12.96 13.37
CA LEU A 428 7.64 14.05 14.33
C LEU A 428 7.58 13.52 15.76
N SER A 429 6.68 12.57 16.02
CA SER A 429 6.57 11.91 17.32
C SER A 429 7.90 11.27 17.76
N PHE A 430 8.65 10.70 16.81
CA PHE A 430 9.96 10.13 17.06
C PHE A 430 11.03 11.18 17.37
N PHE A 431 11.03 12.36 16.73
CA PHE A 431 11.99 13.43 17.05
C PHE A 431 11.63 14.17 18.33
N GLN A 432 10.34 14.36 18.60
CA GLN A 432 9.82 15.04 19.79
C GLN A 432 10.09 14.24 21.08
N SER A 433 10.28 12.92 20.99
CA SER A 433 10.76 12.12 22.12
C SER A 433 12.24 12.36 22.47
N ASN A 434 12.93 13.25 21.74
CA ASN A 434 14.35 13.57 21.86
C ASN A 434 15.24 12.32 21.81
N PRO A 435 15.24 11.60 20.66
CA PRO A 435 15.96 10.35 20.53
C PRO A 435 17.45 10.62 20.67
N PHE A 436 18.14 9.80 21.47
CA PHE A 436 19.59 9.93 21.57
C PHE A 436 20.24 9.41 20.29
N TYR A 437 21.48 9.83 20.04
CA TYR A 437 22.18 9.67 18.76
C TYR A 437 22.18 8.25 18.15
N GLY A 438 22.18 7.20 18.98
CA GLY A 438 22.13 5.81 18.52
C GLY A 438 20.74 5.31 18.09
N GLU A 439 19.67 6.01 18.45
CA GLU A 439 18.30 5.67 18.07
C GLU A 439 17.95 6.14 16.65
N LEU A 440 18.63 7.18 16.15
CA LEU A 440 18.50 7.62 14.75
C LEU A 440 18.82 6.51 13.76
N ALA A 441 19.70 5.57 14.12
CA ALA A 441 20.01 4.38 13.31
C ALA A 441 18.81 3.43 13.12
N LYS A 442 17.85 3.48 14.05
CA LYS A 442 16.65 2.64 14.05
C LYS A 442 15.41 3.36 13.53
N MET A 443 15.57 4.61 13.07
CA MET A 443 14.45 5.38 12.56
C MET A 443 13.84 4.67 11.34
N PRO A 444 12.52 4.40 11.33
CA PRO A 444 11.89 3.66 10.24
C PRO A 444 11.95 4.49 8.95
N LEU A 445 12.27 3.84 7.82
CA LEU A 445 12.12 4.45 6.50
C LEU A 445 10.76 4.03 5.92
N TYR A 446 9.93 4.98 5.56
CA TYR A 446 8.60 4.72 5.00
C TYR A 446 8.64 4.61 3.47
N PRO A 447 7.64 3.96 2.85
CA PRO A 447 7.51 3.91 1.39
C PRO A 447 7.52 5.29 0.73
N ILE A 448 8.03 5.38 -0.49
CA ILE A 448 8.06 6.60 -1.29
C ILE A 448 6.71 6.76 -1.99
N GLU A 449 5.88 7.69 -1.51
CA GLU A 449 4.50 7.90 -2.01
C GLU A 449 4.40 8.94 -3.14
N GLN A 450 5.10 10.07 -3.04
CA GLN A 450 5.02 11.20 -3.99
C GLN A 450 6.31 12.04 -3.97
N SER A 451 6.71 12.55 -5.14
CA SER A 451 7.86 13.47 -5.31
C SER A 451 7.48 14.55 -6.31
N GLU A 452 7.46 15.82 -5.88
CA GLU A 452 7.11 16.93 -6.78
C GLU A 452 8.36 17.67 -7.24
N LEU A 453 9.02 18.38 -6.32
CA LEU A 453 10.16 19.24 -6.64
C LEU A 453 11.41 18.73 -5.93
N LEU A 454 12.42 18.33 -6.71
CA LEU A 454 13.75 18.05 -6.17
C LEU A 454 14.36 19.37 -5.67
N LYS A 455 14.59 19.48 -4.36
CA LYS A 455 15.21 20.66 -3.74
C LYS A 455 16.72 20.56 -3.77
N LYS A 456 17.24 19.41 -3.39
CA LYS A 456 18.66 19.04 -3.41
C LYS A 456 18.74 17.54 -3.64
N GLY A 457 19.78 17.01 -4.26
CA GLY A 457 19.90 15.56 -4.29
C GLY A 457 20.61 14.96 -5.47
N GLY A 458 20.87 13.67 -5.32
CA GLY A 458 21.76 12.92 -6.19
C GLY A 458 23.06 12.54 -5.48
N TYR A 459 23.26 12.95 -4.23
CA TYR A 459 24.45 12.69 -3.42
C TYR A 459 24.68 11.19 -3.28
N PRO A 460 25.64 10.60 -4.00
CA PRO A 460 26.03 9.23 -3.74
C PRO A 460 26.60 9.17 -2.33
N ILE A 461 26.33 8.07 -1.63
CA ILE A 461 26.93 7.83 -0.31
C ILE A 461 28.16 6.94 -0.43
N GLU A 462 28.73 6.80 -1.63
CA GLU A 462 29.98 6.07 -1.82
C GLU A 462 31.14 6.76 -1.07
N PRO A 463 32.14 6.01 -0.58
CA PRO A 463 33.22 6.56 0.21
C PRO A 463 34.29 7.15 -0.73
N THR A 464 33.94 8.27 -1.37
CA THR A 464 34.81 9.06 -2.24
C THR A 464 34.92 10.47 -1.71
N TYR A 465 36.01 11.16 -2.07
CA TYR A 465 36.24 12.55 -1.66
C TYR A 465 35.09 13.45 -2.13
N HIS A 466 34.70 13.34 -3.40
CA HIS A 466 33.64 14.16 -3.98
C HIS A 466 32.27 13.94 -3.34
N ALA A 467 31.90 12.68 -3.11
CA ALA A 467 30.61 12.33 -2.51
C ALA A 467 30.45 12.97 -1.13
N PHE A 468 31.45 12.78 -0.27
CA PHE A 468 31.42 13.33 1.09
C PHE A 468 31.53 14.85 1.10
N LYS A 469 32.37 15.44 0.23
CA LYS A 469 32.50 16.89 0.09
C LYS A 469 31.17 17.54 -0.28
N GLN A 470 30.55 17.08 -1.37
CA GLN A 470 29.29 17.65 -1.86
C GLN A 470 28.18 17.50 -0.81
N PHE A 471 28.09 16.32 -0.17
CA PHE A 471 27.09 16.09 0.85
C PHE A 471 27.25 17.02 2.07
N THR A 472 28.48 17.22 2.55
CA THR A 472 28.72 18.07 3.74
C THR A 472 28.62 19.55 3.43
N GLU A 473 29.15 20.01 2.28
CA GLU A 473 29.11 21.43 1.89
C GLU A 473 27.69 21.89 1.57
N ASP A 474 26.94 21.13 0.77
CA ASP A 474 25.61 21.56 0.32
C ASP A 474 24.59 21.62 1.47
N TYR A 475 24.76 20.79 2.51
CA TYR A 475 23.92 20.79 3.70
C TYR A 475 24.54 21.56 4.89
N HIS A 476 25.71 22.18 4.70
CA HIS A 476 26.43 22.92 5.74
C HIS A 476 26.62 22.09 7.03
N LEU A 477 27.06 20.84 6.87
CA LEU A 477 27.22 19.88 7.95
C LEU A 477 28.61 20.01 8.59
N SER A 478 28.69 19.76 9.90
CA SER A 478 29.97 19.69 10.59
C SER A 478 30.68 18.37 10.28
N ILE A 479 32.02 18.40 10.27
CA ILE A 479 32.85 17.22 10.00
C ILE A 479 33.56 16.83 11.29
N THR A 480 33.35 15.60 11.74
CA THR A 480 34.06 15.04 12.91
C THR A 480 35.56 14.92 12.63
N SER A 481 36.40 14.98 13.67
CA SER A 481 37.85 14.80 13.52
C SER A 481 38.21 13.52 12.77
N LYS A 482 37.54 12.42 13.10
CA LYS A 482 37.69 11.13 12.41
C LYS A 482 37.33 11.20 10.92
N ASN A 483 36.21 11.83 10.57
CA ASN A 483 35.82 11.94 9.16
C ASN A 483 36.70 12.93 8.41
N ALA A 484 37.27 13.95 9.06
CA ALA A 484 38.26 14.84 8.46
C ALA A 484 39.55 14.09 8.09
N GLU A 485 40.00 13.14 8.93
CA GLU A 485 41.14 12.26 8.59
C GLU A 485 40.83 11.39 7.35
N ILE A 486 39.67 10.74 7.33
CA ILE A 486 39.22 9.93 6.19
C ILE A 486 39.09 10.80 4.93
N PHE A 487 38.55 12.00 5.05
CA PHE A 487 38.39 12.96 3.96
C PHE A 487 39.72 13.34 3.32
N ASN A 488 40.73 13.66 4.13
CA ASN A 488 42.08 13.97 3.65
C ASN A 488 42.72 12.75 2.98
N LEU A 489 42.56 11.56 3.54
CA LEU A 489 43.05 10.32 2.92
C LEU A 489 42.36 10.03 1.59
N LEU A 490 41.04 10.27 1.47
CA LEU A 490 40.31 10.11 0.22
C LEU A 490 40.78 11.12 -0.84
N PHE A 491 41.07 12.36 -0.45
CA PHE A 491 41.69 13.33 -1.35
C PHE A 491 43.03 12.82 -1.88
N ILE A 492 43.93 12.38 -0.99
CA ILE A 492 45.25 11.87 -1.38
C ILE A 492 45.13 10.60 -2.22
N ARG A 493 44.15 9.76 -1.92
CA ARG A 493 43.84 8.54 -2.69
C ARG A 493 43.42 8.87 -4.12
N GLU A 494 42.64 9.92 -4.34
CA GLU A 494 42.11 10.29 -5.66
C GLU A 494 43.09 11.18 -6.46
N TYR A 495 43.86 12.04 -5.79
CA TYR A 495 44.67 13.07 -6.44
C TYR A 495 46.16 13.08 -6.07
N GLY A 496 46.61 12.27 -5.12
CA GLY A 496 47.94 12.39 -4.53
C GLY A 496 48.04 13.55 -3.53
N LEU A 497 49.26 13.80 -3.05
CA LEU A 497 49.51 14.83 -2.04
C LEU A 497 49.23 16.26 -2.60
N PRO A 498 48.54 17.12 -1.84
CA PRO A 498 48.44 18.54 -2.16
C PRO A 498 49.82 19.21 -2.24
N THR A 499 50.00 20.17 -3.14
CA THR A 499 51.28 20.89 -3.31
C THR A 499 51.68 21.72 -2.09
N ASP A 500 50.71 22.10 -1.26
CA ASP A 500 50.87 22.88 -0.03
C ASP A 500 50.74 22.02 1.23
N PHE A 501 50.80 20.68 1.12
CA PHE A 501 50.52 19.75 2.23
C PHE A 501 51.33 20.02 3.51
N ASN A 502 52.59 20.46 3.36
CA ASN A 502 53.44 20.79 4.51
C ASN A 502 53.15 22.16 5.12
N SER A 503 52.79 23.15 4.30
CA SER A 503 52.62 24.55 4.68
C SER A 503 51.18 24.93 5.03
N ASN A 504 50.19 24.16 4.58
CA ASN A 504 48.77 24.44 4.83
C ASN A 504 48.36 24.02 6.24
N GLU A 505 47.78 24.96 6.99
CA GLU A 505 47.37 24.78 8.38
C GLU A 505 46.30 23.68 8.54
N SER A 506 45.48 23.44 7.53
CA SER A 506 44.42 22.41 7.53
C SER A 506 44.96 20.99 7.72
N TYR A 507 46.23 20.75 7.36
CA TYR A 507 46.89 19.44 7.53
C TYR A 507 47.80 19.38 8.77
N ARG A 508 47.85 20.43 9.60
CA ARG A 508 48.75 20.47 10.76
C ARG A 508 48.47 19.36 11.77
N GLU A 509 47.20 19.04 11.98
CA GLU A 509 46.74 18.00 12.91
C GLU A 509 46.46 16.65 12.23
N PHE A 510 46.81 16.50 10.94
CA PHE A 510 46.57 15.26 10.22
C PHE A 510 47.46 14.13 10.73
N ALA A 511 46.85 13.09 11.31
CA ALA A 511 47.54 12.01 12.01
C ALA A 511 48.60 11.29 11.15
N TYR A 512 48.35 11.13 9.85
CA TYR A 512 49.24 10.40 8.93
C TYR A 512 50.24 11.30 8.19
N LYS A 513 50.37 12.58 8.57
CA LYS A 513 51.31 13.51 7.91
C LYS A 513 52.74 12.96 7.89
N GLY A 514 53.15 12.26 8.95
CA GLY A 514 54.46 11.60 9.04
C GLY A 514 54.68 10.49 8.01
N ASP A 515 53.63 9.72 7.70
CA ASP A 515 53.72 8.58 6.76
C ASP A 515 53.94 9.04 5.31
N PHE A 516 53.42 10.20 4.96
CA PHE A 516 53.54 10.79 3.62
C PHE A 516 54.82 11.60 3.41
N LYS A 517 55.49 12.03 4.49
CA LYS A 517 56.68 12.90 4.44
C LYS A 517 57.82 12.39 3.52
N PRO A 518 58.19 11.10 3.50
CA PRO A 518 59.25 10.62 2.62
C PRO A 518 58.88 10.74 1.13
N LEU A 519 57.61 10.47 0.79
CA LEU A 519 57.12 10.56 -0.59
C LEU A 519 57.00 12.02 -1.07
N ASP A 520 56.72 12.94 -0.15
CA ASP A 520 56.66 14.36 -0.43
C ASP A 520 58.05 14.99 -0.65
N GLN A 521 59.05 14.53 0.13
CA GLN A 521 60.46 14.89 -0.10
C GLN A 521 60.95 14.41 -1.47
N GLU A 522 60.65 13.14 -1.82
CA GLU A 522 60.96 12.57 -3.13
C GLU A 522 60.30 13.39 -4.26
N MET A 523 59.05 13.84 -4.07
CA MET A 523 58.34 14.69 -5.03
C MET A 523 58.99 16.07 -5.18
N SER A 524 59.36 16.71 -4.07
CA SER A 524 60.01 18.02 -4.05
C SER A 524 61.39 18.00 -4.70
N GLU A 525 62.18 16.96 -4.43
CA GLU A 525 63.49 16.74 -5.06
C GLU A 525 63.35 16.56 -6.58
N LEU A 526 62.37 15.76 -7.03
CA LEU A 526 62.11 15.57 -8.45
C LEU A 526 61.71 16.89 -9.13
N GLN A 527 60.81 17.65 -8.51
CA GLN A 527 60.34 18.94 -9.05
C GLN A 527 61.44 20.01 -9.10
N SER A 528 62.47 19.91 -8.26
CA SER A 528 63.62 20.82 -8.29
C SER A 528 64.54 20.61 -9.51
N GLN A 529 64.42 19.47 -10.20
CA GLN A 529 65.21 19.15 -11.40
C GLN A 529 64.58 19.79 -12.64
N LYS A 530 65.37 20.53 -13.44
CA LYS A 530 64.89 21.07 -14.72
C LYS A 530 64.56 19.94 -15.70
N GLY A 531 63.30 19.87 -16.14
CA GLY A 531 62.84 18.91 -17.17
C GLY A 531 62.57 17.49 -16.64
N TYR A 532 62.13 17.36 -15.39
CA TYR A 532 61.82 16.07 -14.79
C TYR A 532 60.77 15.27 -15.59
N SER A 533 60.88 13.93 -15.55
CA SER A 533 60.00 13.05 -16.31
C SER A 533 58.60 12.97 -15.69
N GLU A 534 57.55 13.16 -16.50
CA GLU A 534 56.16 12.91 -16.09
C GLU A 534 55.96 11.49 -15.54
N LYS A 535 56.67 10.50 -16.10
CA LYS A 535 56.61 9.12 -15.61
C LYS A 535 57.12 9.00 -14.18
N ALA A 536 58.19 9.72 -13.83
CA ALA A 536 58.74 9.74 -12.48
C ALA A 536 57.77 10.45 -11.51
N PHE A 537 57.15 11.54 -11.95
CA PHE A 537 56.13 12.26 -11.17
C PHE A 537 54.94 11.35 -10.82
N TYR A 538 54.32 10.73 -11.83
CA TYR A 538 53.18 9.84 -11.63
C TYR A 538 53.56 8.58 -10.83
N ASN A 539 54.80 8.09 -10.90
CA ASN A 539 55.23 6.97 -10.06
C ASN A 539 55.19 7.33 -8.56
N ILE A 540 55.65 8.53 -8.19
CA ILE A 540 55.61 8.99 -6.79
C ILE A 540 54.15 9.24 -6.37
N GLN A 541 53.37 9.92 -7.22
CA GLN A 541 51.95 10.19 -6.97
C GLN A 541 51.14 8.89 -6.77
N ASN A 542 51.36 7.88 -7.62
CA ASN A 542 50.71 6.58 -7.50
C ASN A 542 51.09 5.84 -6.21
N ARG A 543 52.32 6.01 -5.71
CA ARG A 543 52.72 5.47 -4.39
C ARG A 543 52.01 6.18 -3.24
N GLN A 544 51.78 7.50 -3.36
CA GLN A 544 50.98 8.25 -2.38
C GLN A 544 49.52 7.76 -2.37
N GLN A 545 48.91 7.60 -3.56
CA GLN A 545 47.54 7.10 -3.69
C GLN A 545 47.38 5.69 -3.09
N GLN A 546 48.35 4.79 -3.34
CA GLN A 546 48.37 3.43 -2.79
C GLN A 546 48.56 3.41 -1.26
N LEU A 547 49.36 4.33 -0.72
CA LEU A 547 49.56 4.44 0.73
C LEU A 547 48.25 4.89 1.40
N ALA A 548 47.57 5.90 0.84
CA ALA A 548 46.28 6.36 1.35
C ALA A 548 45.22 5.25 1.30
N ASP A 549 45.11 4.54 0.18
CA ASP A 549 44.19 3.40 0.01
C ASP A 549 44.44 2.30 1.07
N ARG A 550 45.71 1.99 1.34
CA ARG A 550 46.11 1.02 2.37
C ARG A 550 45.72 1.48 3.78
N ILE A 551 45.94 2.75 4.12
CA ILE A 551 45.58 3.30 5.44
C ILE A 551 44.05 3.24 5.63
N LEU A 552 43.27 3.64 4.61
CA LEU A 552 41.81 3.58 4.62
C LEU A 552 41.30 2.15 4.87
N GLY A 553 41.89 1.15 4.18
CA GLY A 553 41.52 -0.25 4.36
C GLY A 553 41.93 -0.85 5.70
N LEU A 554 43.12 -0.52 6.22
CA LEU A 554 43.64 -1.13 7.46
C LEU A 554 43.14 -0.43 8.74
N ALA A 555 43.29 0.89 8.81
CA ALA A 555 42.98 1.65 10.02
C ALA A 555 41.48 1.93 10.18
N TYR A 556 40.79 2.20 9.07
CA TYR A 556 39.36 2.54 9.08
C TYR A 556 38.45 1.41 8.62
N LYS A 557 39.00 0.29 8.11
CA LYS A 557 38.26 -0.83 7.54
C LYS A 557 37.27 -0.38 6.44
N LEU A 558 37.63 0.68 5.72
CA LEU A 558 36.77 1.31 4.73
C LEU A 558 36.91 0.60 3.39
N THR A 559 35.79 0.18 2.81
CA THR A 559 35.77 -0.43 1.47
C THR A 559 35.55 0.66 0.43
N CYS A 560 36.63 1.09 -0.24
CA CYS A 560 36.57 2.12 -1.27
C CYS A 560 36.29 1.53 -2.66
N PRO A 561 35.74 2.32 -3.61
CA PRO A 561 35.66 1.93 -5.02
C PRO A 561 37.05 1.61 -5.58
N PRO A 562 37.19 0.88 -6.71
CA PRO A 562 38.50 0.51 -7.27
C PRO A 562 39.45 1.71 -7.40
N LEU A 563 40.68 1.58 -6.89
CA LEU A 563 41.68 2.64 -6.93
C LEU A 563 42.02 3.00 -8.39
N GLN A 564 41.86 4.27 -8.73
CA GLN A 564 42.24 4.81 -10.04
C GLN A 564 43.55 5.60 -9.89
N LEU A 565 44.61 5.09 -10.51
CA LEU A 565 45.92 5.71 -10.50
C LEU A 565 46.01 6.86 -11.51
N THR A 566 46.75 7.89 -11.15
CA THR A 566 46.97 9.07 -11.98
C THR A 566 48.06 8.83 -13.04
N GLY A 567 47.87 9.41 -14.23
CA GLY A 567 48.85 9.41 -15.33
C GLY A 567 48.97 8.12 -16.16
N SER A 568 49.89 8.16 -17.13
CA SER A 568 50.10 7.13 -18.18
C SER A 568 50.64 5.78 -17.67
N ALA A 569 51.03 5.68 -16.38
CA ALA A 569 51.36 4.43 -15.72
C ALA A 569 50.14 3.52 -15.45
N ALA A 570 48.91 4.02 -15.65
CA ALA A 570 47.66 3.28 -15.46
C ALA A 570 47.42 2.13 -16.48
N SER A 571 48.17 2.05 -17.59
CA SER A 571 47.80 1.20 -18.74
C SER A 571 48.39 -0.24 -18.77
N GLU A 572 49.23 -0.67 -17.82
CA GLU A 572 49.92 -1.97 -17.94
C GLU A 572 49.22 -3.20 -17.30
N LYS A 573 47.98 -3.07 -16.82
CA LYS A 573 47.19 -4.23 -16.33
C LYS A 573 45.87 -4.45 -17.07
N LYS A 574 45.90 -4.42 -18.40
CA LYS A 574 44.92 -5.16 -19.23
C LYS A 574 45.65 -5.97 -20.28
N LYS A 575 46.37 -7.02 -19.87
CA LYS A 575 46.66 -8.15 -20.77
C LYS A 575 45.33 -8.81 -21.12
N ALA A 576 44.95 -8.66 -22.38
CA ALA A 576 43.79 -9.30 -22.98
C ALA A 576 43.77 -10.81 -22.66
N VAL A 577 42.65 -11.25 -22.09
CA VAL A 577 42.28 -12.68 -22.10
C VAL A 577 42.11 -13.07 -23.57
N PRO A 578 42.75 -14.15 -24.08
CA PRO A 578 42.56 -14.57 -25.45
C PRO A 578 41.09 -14.97 -25.64
N ARG A 579 40.42 -14.36 -26.63
CA ARG A 579 39.11 -14.82 -27.10
C ARG A 579 39.23 -16.29 -27.50
N ARG A 580 38.65 -17.19 -26.71
CA ARG A 580 38.32 -18.54 -27.18
C ARG A 580 37.27 -18.38 -28.27
N ASN A 581 37.66 -18.67 -29.51
CA ASN A 581 36.73 -18.89 -30.62
C ASN A 581 35.73 -19.96 -30.18
N LYS A 582 34.48 -19.57 -29.93
CA LYS A 582 33.36 -20.50 -29.89
C LYS A 582 33.01 -20.81 -31.35
N SER A 583 33.23 -22.07 -31.70
CA SER A 583 32.75 -22.71 -32.91
C SER A 583 31.25 -22.47 -33.09
N HIS A 584 30.93 -22.02 -34.30
CA HIS A 584 29.61 -21.99 -34.90
C HIS A 584 29.04 -23.42 -34.99
N ASN A 585 27.83 -23.68 -34.47
CA ASN A 585 26.75 -24.42 -35.17
C ASN A 585 25.45 -24.58 -34.33
N PRO A 586 24.29 -24.93 -34.94
CA PRO A 586 23.06 -24.13 -34.86
C PRO A 586 21.82 -24.89 -34.34
N ARG A 587 20.67 -24.18 -34.29
CA ARG A 587 19.30 -24.64 -33.91
C ARG A 587 19.18 -24.93 -32.41
N ILE A 588 18.20 -24.39 -31.67
CA ILE A 588 16.73 -24.33 -31.87
C ILE A 588 16.20 -22.98 -31.41
#